data_AF-A0A2N5IVK0-F1
#
_entry.id   AF-A0A2N5IVK0-F1
#
_cell.length_a   1.000
_cell.length_b   1.000
_cell.length_c   1.000
_cell.angle_alpha   90.00
_cell.angle_beta   90.00
_cell.angle_gamma   90.00
#
_symmetry.space_group_name_H-M   'P 1'
#
loop_
_entity.id
_entity.type
_entity.pdbx_description
1 polymer ?
#
loop_
_entity_poly.entity_id
_entity_poly.type
_entity_poly.pdbx_seq_one_letter_code
_entity_poly.pdbx_strand_id
1 'polypeptide(L)' 'MTMTDAGVKPIPVYTPPADGKPRNAVDAKWMKLHRAALHYMDRRAAAKAKEADSHDGVAARH' A
#
# COMPACT_ATOMS: atom_id res chain seq x y z
N MET A 1 -31.64 -7.22 4.57
CA MET A 1 -31.54 -8.58 4.00
C MET A 1 -30.24 -8.69 3.24
N THR A 2 -29.25 -9.38 3.79
CA THR A 2 -28.03 -9.78 3.05
C THR A 2 -28.11 -11.28 2.82
N MET A 3 -28.51 -11.69 1.61
CA MET A 3 -28.41 -13.08 1.19
C MET A 3 -26.93 -13.44 1.05
N THR A 4 -26.45 -14.37 1.87
CA THR A 4 -25.23 -15.14 1.58
C THR A 4 -25.62 -16.61 1.48
N ASP A 5 -26.34 -16.95 0.43
CA ASP A 5 -26.78 -18.31 0.10
C ASP A 5 -25.80 -18.95 -0.90
N ALA A 6 -24.60 -19.29 -0.42
CA ALA A 6 -23.63 -20.04 -1.22
C ALA A 6 -22.89 -21.14 -0.43
N GLY A 7 -23.17 -21.33 0.86
CA GLY A 7 -22.45 -22.29 1.71
C GLY A 7 -20.94 -22.02 1.89
N VAL A 8 -20.40 -20.99 1.24
CA VAL A 8 -18.99 -20.57 1.35
C VAL A 8 -18.84 -19.68 2.57
N LYS A 9 -17.99 -20.10 3.51
CA LYS A 9 -17.59 -19.27 4.64
C LYS A 9 -16.79 -18.06 4.12
N PRO A 10 -17.13 -16.82 4.47
CA PRO A 10 -16.37 -15.66 4.04
C PRO A 10 -14.93 -15.78 4.54
N ILE A 11 -13.97 -15.51 3.65
CA ILE A 11 -12.56 -15.44 4.02
C ILE A 11 -12.41 -14.22 4.96
N PRO A 12 -11.89 -14.40 6.18
CA PRO A 12 -11.66 -13.28 7.08
C PRO A 12 -10.68 -12.30 6.42
N VAL A 13 -11.08 -11.03 6.31
CA VAL A 13 -10.17 -9.96 5.89
C VAL A 13 -9.11 -9.80 6.96
N TYR A 14 -7.84 -9.74 6.54
CA TYR A 14 -6.73 -9.51 7.44
C TYR A 14 -6.79 -8.08 8.00
N THR A 15 -6.92 -7.95 9.32
CA THR A 15 -6.86 -6.66 10.02
C THR A 15 -5.54 -6.55 10.80
N PRO A 16 -4.68 -5.56 10.49
CA PRO A 16 -3.45 -5.32 11.22
C PRO A 16 -3.69 -5.03 12.71
N PRO A 17 -2.75 -5.39 13.61
CA PRO A 17 -2.84 -5.05 15.03
C PRO A 17 -2.84 -3.53 15.26
N ALA A 18 -3.70 -3.07 16.17
CA ALA A 18 -3.87 -1.63 16.46
C ALA A 18 -2.65 -1.00 17.15
N ASP A 19 -1.88 -1.80 17.89
CA ASP A 19 -0.66 -1.38 18.59
C ASP A 19 0.58 -1.37 17.68
N GLY A 20 0.42 -1.75 16.40
CA GLY A 20 1.50 -1.79 15.43
C GLY A 20 2.54 -2.89 15.69
N LYS A 21 2.26 -3.83 16.61
CA LYS A 21 3.14 -4.97 16.91
C LYS A 21 2.53 -6.26 16.38
N PRO A 22 3.30 -7.12 15.71
CA PRO A 22 2.76 -8.37 15.20
C PRO A 22 2.36 -9.30 16.35
N ARG A 23 1.13 -9.82 16.35
CA ARG A 23 0.67 -10.82 17.34
C ARG A 23 1.24 -12.20 17.04
N ASN A 24 1.55 -12.47 15.78
CA ASN A 24 2.09 -13.75 15.31
C ASN A 24 2.95 -13.58 14.03
N ALA A 25 3.49 -14.69 13.53
CA ALA A 25 4.33 -14.70 12.32
C ALA A 25 3.58 -14.28 11.04
N VAL A 26 2.27 -14.51 10.98
CA VAL A 26 1.42 -14.09 9.86
C VAL A 26 1.31 -12.57 9.85
N ASP A 27 1.06 -11.95 11.02
CA ASP A 27 1.06 -10.50 11.16
C ASP A 27 2.42 -9.91 10.74
N ALA A 28 3.52 -10.50 11.22
CA ALA A 28 4.86 -10.01 10.88
C ALA A 28 5.11 -10.00 9.36
N LYS A 29 4.68 -11.05 8.65
CA LYS A 29 4.77 -11.14 7.19
C LYS A 29 3.91 -10.09 6.49
N TRP A 30 2.64 -9.97 6.90
CA TRP A 30 1.73 -8.98 6.32
C TRP A 30 2.20 -7.55 6.54
N MET A 31 2.63 -7.22 7.75
CA MET A 31 3.15 -5.90 8.07
C MET A 31 4.42 -5.58 7.28
N LYS A 32 5.32 -6.55 7.09
CA LYS A 32 6.51 -6.38 6.25
C LYS A 32 6.15 -6.11 4.79
N LEU A 33 5.22 -6.88 4.24
CA LEU A 33 4.74 -6.70 2.86
C LEU A 33 4.11 -5.32 2.66
N HIS A 34 3.26 -4.89 3.60
CA HIS A 34 2.60 -3.60 3.55
C HIS A 34 3.62 -2.44 3.57
N ARG A 35 4.61 -2.49 4.47
CA ARG A 35 5.71 -1.50 4.52
C ARG A 35 6.50 -1.45 3.21
N ALA A 36 6.82 -2.61 2.62
CA ALA A 36 7.54 -2.66 1.36
C ALA A 36 6.74 -2.02 0.21
N ALA A 37 5.42 -2.22 0.18
CA ALA A 37 4.53 -1.61 -0.79
C ALA A 37 4.50 -0.08 -0.64
N LEU A 38 4.38 0.44 0.60
CA LEU A 38 4.43 1.88 0.86
C LEU A 38 5.75 2.50 0.38
N HIS A 39 6.89 1.91 0.75
CA HIS A 39 8.20 2.39 0.28
C HIS A 39 8.36 2.36 -1.25
N TYR A 40 7.73 1.40 -1.93
CA TYR A 40 7.72 1.38 -3.38
C TYR A 40 6.90 2.56 -3.95
N MET A 41 5.72 2.83 -3.39
CA MET A 41 4.89 3.96 -3.82
C MET A 41 5.56 5.30 -3.54
N ASP A 42 6.22 5.46 -2.40
CA ASP A 42 6.98 6.68 -2.08
C ASP A 42 8.10 6.92 -3.09
N ARG A 43 8.85 5.87 -3.45
CA ARG A 43 9.91 5.96 -4.47
C ARG A 43 9.35 6.31 -5.84
N ARG A 44 8.19 5.74 -6.20
CA ARG A 44 7.51 6.05 -7.46
C ARG A 44 7.01 7.50 -7.48
N ALA A 45 6.44 7.98 -6.39
CA ALA A 45 6.01 9.38 -6.25
C ALA A 45 7.20 10.33 -6.35
N ALA A 46 8.32 10.03 -5.67
CA ALA A 46 9.55 10.81 -5.75
C ALA A 46 10.15 10.84 -7.17
N ALA A 47 10.13 9.72 -7.90
CA ALA A 47 10.56 9.68 -9.29
C ALA A 47 9.67 10.56 -10.18
N LYS A 48 8.34 10.52 -9.98
CA LYS A 48 7.40 11.36 -10.71
C LYS A 48 7.56 12.85 -10.40
N ALA A 49 7.84 13.21 -9.16
CA ALA A 49 8.13 14.59 -8.78
C ALA A 49 9.40 15.11 -9.48
N LYS A 50 10.46 14.30 -9.55
CA LYS A 50 11.69 14.64 -10.27
C LYS A 50 11.47 14.82 -11.78
N GLU A 51 10.66 13.94 -12.40
CA GLU A 51 10.30 14.08 -13.82
C GLU A 51 9.52 15.36 -14.10
N ALA A 52 8.59 15.75 -13.21
CA ALA A 52 7.81 16.97 -13.35
C ALA A 52 8.68 18.24 -13.21
N ASP A 53 9.55 18.30 -12.19
CA ASP A 53 10.50 19.41 -11.97
C ASP A 53 11.46 19.59 -13.17
N SER A 54 11.88 18.47 -13.77
CA SER A 54 12.70 18.49 -14.99
C SER A 54 11.97 19.08 -16.20
N HIS A 55 10.66 18.85 -16.31
CA HIS A 55 9.83 19.32 -17.42
C HIS A 55 9.51 20.83 -17.29
N ASP A 56 9.25 21.32 -16.08
CA ASP A 56 9.02 22.76 -15.83
C ASP A 56 10.28 23.59 -16.08
N GLY A 57 11.46 23.05 -15.80
CA GLY A 57 12.75 23.71 -16.11
C GLY A 57 13.04 23.86 -17.62
N VAL A 58 12.41 23.06 -18.48
CA VAL A 58 12.56 23.15 -19.95
C VAL A 58 11.58 24.17 -20.55
N ALA A 59 10.38 24.31 -19.98
CA ALA A 59 9.37 25.27 -20.45
C ALA A 59 9.76 26.74 -20.17
N ALA A 60 10.58 27.01 -19.15
CA ALA A 60 11.03 28.36 -18.80
C ALA A 60 12.21 28.90 -19.65
N ARG A 61 12.67 28.17 -20.67
CA ARG A 61 13.87 28.50 -21.47
C ARG A 61 13.58 28.87 -22.94
N HIS A 62 12.34 29.17 -23.32
CA HIS A 62 11.98 29.61 -24.66
C HIS A 62 11.26 30.95 -24.67
#